data_AF-A0AA38PWY0-F1
#
_entry.id   AF-A0AA38PWY0-F1
#
_cell.length_a   1.000
_cell.length_b   1.000
_cell.length_c   1.000
_cell.angle_alpha   90.00
_cell.angle_beta   90.00
_cell.angle_gamma   90.00
#
_symmetry.space_group_name_H-M   'P 1'
#
loop_
_entity.id
_entity.type
_entity.pdbx_description
1 polymer ?
#
loop_
_entity_poly.entity_id
_entity_poly.type
_entity_poly.pdbx_seq_one_letter_code
_entity_poly.pdbx_strand_id
1 'polypeptide(L)'
;MLDTHHESEILDLYEIALLLNYERTSSEPRFRYTKLREVASHELDFQTLLINTPIWTAHKGPKDGFVFQRMEPAVIADSGSREVPDLPSNMLPQIVYPLARDISQLAPDRLETIYWQARGHDSCFKSVAILQHFFDLYTTDPNIRIRLADGKEYFSSPSTRSIIEYELLTVQRLTIAVVLPENKAYATGSADQPRFKHAVVVFESHSYNGGVQTVLDLASMQFGDTGRGPGHSGKGTLVLESLDDYHDRLSSGGRVEQEGGSPKMFTETPTT
;
A
#
# COMPACT_ATOMS: atom_id res chain seq x y z
N MET A 1 -46.62 11.79 -6.18
CA MET A 1 -45.27 11.20 -5.99
C MET A 1 -44.39 11.82 -7.04
N LEU A 2 -43.43 12.65 -6.63
CA LEU A 2 -42.47 13.24 -7.54
C LEU A 2 -41.37 12.20 -7.75
N ASP A 3 -41.32 11.62 -8.94
CA ASP A 3 -40.19 10.84 -9.42
C ASP A 3 -39.02 11.81 -9.63
N THR A 4 -38.28 12.07 -8.55
CA THR A 4 -36.95 12.68 -8.68
C THR A 4 -36.05 11.59 -9.22
N HIS A 5 -35.85 11.59 -10.54
CA HIS A 5 -34.74 10.89 -11.17
C HIS A 5 -33.44 11.39 -10.52
N HIS A 6 -33.00 10.76 -9.43
CA HIS A 6 -31.62 10.82 -9.01
C HIS A 6 -30.83 10.18 -10.13
N GLU A 7 -30.13 11.00 -10.91
CA GLU A 7 -29.04 10.51 -11.74
C GLU A 7 -28.17 9.65 -10.83
N SER A 8 -28.05 8.36 -11.17
CA SER A 8 -27.28 7.43 -10.33
C SER A 8 -25.86 7.97 -10.25
N GLU A 9 -25.40 8.26 -9.04
CA GLU A 9 -24.03 8.71 -8.82
C GLU A 9 -23.07 7.66 -9.40
N ILE A 10 -22.15 8.12 -10.25
CA ILE A 10 -21.10 7.28 -10.82
C ILE A 10 -19.81 7.57 -10.06
N LEU A 11 -19.28 6.54 -9.43
CA LEU A 11 -18.06 6.59 -8.64
C LEU A 11 -16.87 6.14 -9.49
N ASP A 12 -15.82 6.95 -9.58
CA ASP A 12 -14.60 6.54 -10.26
C ASP A 12 -13.67 5.77 -9.31
N LEU A 13 -13.46 4.48 -9.59
CA LEU A 13 -12.70 3.60 -8.70
C LEU A 13 -11.25 4.07 -8.52
N TYR A 14 -10.61 4.54 -9.59
CA TYR A 14 -9.22 4.97 -9.53
C TYR A 14 -9.06 6.23 -8.67
N GLU A 15 -9.95 7.21 -8.84
CA GLU A 15 -9.91 8.45 -8.05
C GLU A 15 -10.19 8.18 -6.57
N ILE A 16 -11.18 7.33 -6.25
CA ILE A 16 -11.46 6.90 -4.88
C ILE A 16 -10.26 6.16 -4.29
N ALA A 17 -9.73 5.17 -5.01
CA ALA A 17 -8.57 4.39 -4.59
C ALA A 17 -7.35 5.28 -4.30
N LEU A 18 -7.09 6.27 -5.16
CA LEU A 18 -6.00 7.22 -4.99
C LEU A 18 -6.17 8.07 -3.73
N LEU A 19 -7.37 8.62 -3.50
CA LEU A 19 -7.67 9.42 -2.32
C LEU A 19 -7.59 8.60 -1.03
N LEU A 20 -8.21 7.41 -1.00
CA LEU A 20 -8.16 6.52 0.16
C LEU A 20 -6.73 6.10 0.48
N ASN A 21 -5.92 5.78 -0.53
CA ASN A 21 -4.52 5.41 -0.30
C ASN A 21 -3.67 6.58 0.21
N TYR A 22 -3.91 7.78 -0.33
CA TYR A 22 -3.28 9.02 0.14
C TYR A 22 -3.62 9.31 1.61
N GLU A 23 -4.91 9.34 1.96
CA GLU A 23 -5.37 9.64 3.31
C GLU A 23 -4.88 8.58 4.31
N ARG A 24 -5.06 7.28 4.01
CA ARG A 24 -4.57 6.18 4.87
C ARG A 24 -3.08 6.28 5.15
N THR A 25 -2.28 6.61 4.13
CA THR A 25 -0.82 6.58 4.26
C THR A 25 -0.30 7.84 4.96
N SER A 26 -0.82 9.01 4.61
CA SER A 26 -0.44 10.29 5.25
C SER A 26 -0.88 10.39 6.71
N SER A 27 -1.89 9.61 7.11
CA SER A 27 -2.39 9.51 8.48
C SER A 27 -1.93 8.25 9.24
N GLU A 28 -1.05 7.42 8.68
CA GLU A 28 -0.63 6.15 9.29
C GLU A 28 -0.02 6.38 10.70
N PRO A 29 -0.73 5.99 11.78
CA PRO A 29 -0.37 6.42 13.13
C PRO A 29 1.01 5.96 13.59
N ARG A 30 1.48 4.81 13.08
CA ARG A 30 2.81 4.26 13.40
C ARG A 30 3.94 5.20 13.00
N PHE A 31 3.74 5.98 11.95
CA PHE A 31 4.76 6.86 11.34
C PHE A 31 4.40 8.34 11.44
N ARG A 32 3.35 8.69 12.20
CA ARG A 32 2.95 10.08 12.37
C ARG A 32 4.07 10.89 13.03
N TYR A 33 4.36 12.07 12.48
CA TYR A 33 5.41 12.98 12.91
C TYR A 33 6.81 12.38 12.86
N THR A 34 7.05 11.41 11.98
CA THR A 34 8.37 10.81 11.85
C THR A 34 9.12 11.37 10.65
N LYS A 35 10.44 11.52 10.80
CA LYS A 35 11.37 11.86 9.71
C LYS A 35 12.33 10.71 9.47
N LEU A 36 12.63 10.44 8.21
CA LEU A 36 13.66 9.49 7.82
C LEU A 36 14.99 9.99 8.38
N ARG A 37 15.65 9.17 9.18
CA ARG A 37 16.93 9.48 9.82
C ARG A 37 18.08 8.76 9.13
N GLU A 38 17.86 7.52 8.72
CA GLU A 38 18.90 6.66 8.19
C GLU A 38 18.33 5.58 7.28
N VAL A 39 19.12 5.18 6.28
CA VAL A 39 18.81 4.08 5.37
C VAL A 39 19.95 3.07 5.39
N ALA A 40 19.60 1.79 5.32
CA ALA A 40 20.50 0.67 5.13
C ALA A 40 20.06 -0.15 3.92
N SER A 41 21.01 -0.87 3.34
CA SER A 41 20.77 -1.82 2.26
C SER A 41 21.49 -3.13 2.55
N HIS A 42 21.34 -4.10 1.64
CA HIS A 42 22.02 -5.39 1.73
C HIS A 42 23.54 -5.27 1.93
N GLU A 43 24.17 -4.31 1.25
CA GLU A 43 25.63 -4.13 1.27
C GLU A 43 26.10 -3.24 2.42
N LEU A 44 25.18 -2.52 3.05
CA LEU A 44 25.49 -1.31 3.79
C LEU A 44 24.56 -1.21 5.01
N ASP A 45 25.06 -1.65 6.16
CA ASP A 45 24.31 -1.65 7.42
C ASP A 45 24.13 -0.25 8.01
N PHE A 46 23.25 -0.15 9.00
CA PHE A 46 23.05 1.06 9.80
C PHE A 46 24.35 1.46 10.52
N GLN A 47 24.68 2.74 10.48
CA GLN A 47 25.86 3.35 11.09
C GLN A 47 25.54 3.92 12.47
N THR A 48 24.37 4.55 12.65
CA THR A 48 24.08 5.26 13.91
C THR A 48 23.38 4.40 14.95
N LEU A 49 22.90 3.22 14.56
CA LEU A 49 22.09 2.35 15.40
C LEU A 49 22.45 0.90 15.16
N LEU A 50 22.56 0.13 16.24
CA LEU A 50 22.67 -1.32 16.16
C LEU A 50 21.26 -1.91 16.13
N ILE A 51 20.74 -2.22 14.94
CA ILE A 51 19.50 -2.99 14.79
C ILE A 51 19.80 -4.47 15.05
N ASN A 52 19.65 -4.91 16.29
CA ASN A 52 19.93 -6.29 16.70
C ASN A 52 18.69 -7.21 16.63
N THR A 53 17.79 -6.97 15.66
CA THR A 53 16.66 -7.88 15.44
C THR A 53 17.15 -9.10 14.67
N PRO A 54 16.84 -10.34 15.10
CA PRO A 54 17.27 -11.55 14.39
C PRO A 54 16.85 -11.55 12.92
N ILE A 55 15.67 -10.99 12.62
CA ILE A 55 15.16 -10.87 11.25
C ILE A 55 16.10 -10.06 10.34
N TRP A 56 16.75 -9.00 10.85
CA TRP A 56 17.69 -8.20 10.09
C TRP A 56 19.06 -8.88 9.95
N THR A 57 19.58 -9.41 11.05
CA THR A 57 20.95 -9.95 11.11
C THR A 57 21.07 -11.34 10.50
N ALA A 58 20.02 -12.18 10.59
CA ALA A 58 20.01 -13.52 10.02
C ALA A 58 19.68 -13.54 8.52
N HIS A 59 19.00 -12.51 7.99
CA HIS A 59 18.62 -12.47 6.57
C HIS A 59 19.84 -12.25 5.67
N LYS A 60 20.08 -13.23 4.80
CA LYS A 60 21.21 -13.26 3.86
C LYS A 60 20.86 -12.75 2.45
N GLY A 61 19.58 -12.55 2.16
CA GLY A 61 19.12 -12.08 0.86
C GLY A 61 19.13 -10.55 0.74
N PRO A 62 18.65 -10.01 -0.39
CA PRO A 62 18.39 -8.59 -0.55
C PRO A 62 17.56 -8.04 0.62
N LYS A 63 18.01 -6.90 1.18
CA LYS A 63 17.29 -6.23 2.26
C LYS A 63 17.42 -4.71 2.18
N ASP A 64 16.38 -4.02 2.62
CA ASP A 64 16.33 -2.57 2.80
C ASP A 64 15.93 -2.26 4.23
N GLY A 65 16.58 -1.26 4.82
CA GLY A 65 16.34 -0.85 6.20
C GLY A 65 16.11 0.66 6.28
N PHE A 66 15.10 1.07 7.03
CA PHE A 66 14.73 2.48 7.20
C PHE A 66 14.59 2.79 8.69
N VAL A 67 15.29 3.82 9.16
CA VAL A 67 15.11 4.34 10.52
C VAL A 67 14.35 5.65 10.43
N PHE A 68 13.26 5.72 11.16
CA PHE A 68 12.44 6.90 11.33
C PHE A 68 12.58 7.43 12.76
N GLN A 69 12.82 8.72 12.90
CA GLN A 69 12.85 9.42 14.17
C GLN A 69 11.53 10.16 14.35
N ARG A 70 10.79 9.87 15.43
CA ARG A 70 9.67 10.72 15.81
C ARG A 70 10.22 12.09 16.24
N MET A 71 9.64 13.11 15.64
CA MET A 71 9.85 14.50 16.01
C MET A 71 8.74 14.88 16.98
N GLU A 72 9.07 15.68 17.98
CA GLU A 72 8.04 16.38 18.74
C GLU A 72 7.18 17.15 17.73
N PRO A 73 5.84 17.04 17.79
CA PRO A 73 4.99 17.96 17.05
C PRO A 73 5.48 19.35 17.40
N ALA A 74 5.88 20.15 16.41
CA ALA A 74 6.12 21.56 16.67
C ALA A 74 4.86 22.03 17.37
N VAL A 75 4.96 22.45 18.63
CA VAL A 75 3.79 22.91 19.39
C VAL A 75 3.23 24.04 18.56
N ILE A 76 2.16 23.77 17.84
CA ILE A 76 1.51 24.75 16.98
C ILE A 76 0.88 25.71 17.97
N ALA A 77 1.66 26.73 18.33
CA ALA A 77 1.30 27.79 19.27
C ALA A 77 0.24 28.74 18.70
N ASP A 78 -0.47 28.33 17.63
CA ASP A 78 -1.57 29.07 17.05
C ASP A 78 -2.77 28.15 16.94
N SER A 79 -3.79 28.46 17.74
CA SER A 79 -5.06 27.77 17.95
C SER A 79 -5.96 27.76 16.70
N GLY A 80 -5.46 27.24 15.58
CA GLY A 80 -6.18 27.18 14.31
C GLY A 80 -5.40 26.63 13.11
N SER A 81 -4.09 26.34 13.21
CA SER A 81 -3.35 25.81 12.06
C SER A 81 -3.64 24.31 11.87
N ARG A 82 -4.16 23.93 10.69
CA ARG A 82 -4.47 22.55 10.32
C ARG A 82 -3.21 21.69 10.40
N GLU A 83 -3.34 20.52 11.02
CA GLU A 83 -2.25 19.54 11.15
C GLU A 83 -1.65 19.22 9.77
N VAL A 84 -0.32 19.35 9.61
CA VAL A 84 0.36 19.13 8.33
C VAL A 84 0.48 17.63 8.05
N PRO A 85 -0.05 17.09 6.94
CA PRO A 85 0.05 15.67 6.63
C PRO A 85 1.51 15.24 6.45
N ASP A 86 1.85 14.01 6.83
CA ASP A 86 3.15 13.43 6.50
C ASP A 86 3.14 13.03 5.02
N LEU A 87 4.15 13.47 4.27
CA LEU A 87 4.26 13.29 2.83
C LEU A 87 5.69 12.90 2.46
N PRO A 88 5.91 12.23 1.31
CA PRO A 88 7.26 12.02 0.79
C PRO A 88 8.09 13.31 0.71
N SER A 89 7.45 14.43 0.33
CA SER A 89 8.12 15.74 0.18
C SER A 89 8.59 16.36 1.49
N ASN A 90 8.06 15.91 2.64
CA ASN A 90 8.43 16.43 3.95
C ASN A 90 9.04 15.37 4.87
N MET A 91 9.40 14.19 4.35
CA MET A 91 9.89 13.07 5.18
C MET A 91 11.32 13.24 5.70
N LEU A 92 12.10 14.19 5.18
CA LEU A 92 13.47 14.46 5.62
C LEU A 92 13.50 15.48 6.77
N PRO A 93 14.44 15.34 7.73
CA PRO A 93 14.63 16.32 8.78
C PRO A 93 15.30 17.58 8.22
N GLN A 94 15.00 18.75 8.81
CA GLN A 94 15.69 20.00 8.47
C GLN A 94 17.16 19.99 8.93
N ILE A 95 17.46 19.26 10.00
CA ILE A 95 18.81 19.10 10.54
C ILE A 95 19.26 17.67 10.27
N VAL A 96 20.29 17.53 9.43
CA VAL A 96 20.91 16.22 9.14
C VAL A 96 21.92 15.90 10.23
N TYR A 97 21.86 14.68 10.76
CA TYR A 97 22.80 14.21 11.78
C TYR A 97 24.15 13.83 11.13
N PRO A 98 25.30 14.34 11.62
CA PRO A 98 26.61 14.11 10.97
C PRO A 98 27.07 12.66 10.89
N LEU A 99 26.51 11.78 11.74
CA LEU A 99 26.90 10.37 11.83
C LEU A 99 26.09 9.46 10.89
N ALA A 100 24.97 9.95 10.36
CA ALA A 100 24.19 9.21 9.38
C ALA A 100 24.72 9.50 7.98
N ARG A 101 24.56 8.54 7.07
CA ARG A 101 24.77 8.81 5.64
C ARG A 101 23.87 9.96 5.20
N ASP A 102 24.35 10.71 4.22
CA ASP A 102 23.63 11.84 3.71
C ASP A 102 22.37 11.41 2.94
N ILE A 103 21.27 11.26 3.68
CA ILE A 103 19.94 10.97 3.15
C ILE A 103 19.38 12.11 2.28
N SER A 104 20.00 13.30 2.31
CA SER A 104 19.59 14.41 1.44
C SER A 104 19.99 14.19 -0.02
N GLN A 105 20.90 13.25 -0.29
CA GLN A 105 21.29 12.85 -1.65
C GLN A 105 20.36 11.79 -2.27
N LEU A 106 19.37 11.30 -1.52
CA LEU A 106 18.42 10.32 -2.06
C LEU A 106 17.57 10.96 -3.15
N ALA A 107 17.44 10.26 -4.28
CA ALA A 107 16.59 10.70 -5.37
C ALA A 107 15.10 10.79 -4.91
N PRO A 108 14.31 11.73 -5.45
CA PRO A 108 12.92 11.93 -5.02
C PRO A 108 12.02 10.70 -5.14
N ASP A 109 12.21 9.89 -6.19
CA ASP A 109 11.51 8.63 -6.40
C ASP A 109 11.87 7.58 -5.34
N ARG A 110 13.13 7.52 -4.93
CA ARG A 110 13.56 6.65 -3.84
C ARG A 110 12.97 7.07 -2.50
N LEU A 111 12.89 8.37 -2.22
CA LEU A 111 12.21 8.89 -1.02
C LEU A 111 10.73 8.49 -1.02
N GLU A 112 10.04 8.67 -2.16
CA GLU A 112 8.67 8.21 -2.32
C GLU A 112 8.55 6.70 -2.07
N THR A 113 9.39 5.87 -2.68
CA THR A 113 9.37 4.41 -2.46
C THR A 113 9.56 4.07 -0.98
N ILE A 114 10.54 4.67 -0.30
CA ILE A 114 10.77 4.45 1.14
C ILE A 114 9.53 4.83 1.96
N TYR A 115 8.92 5.98 1.65
CA TYR A 115 7.74 6.49 2.35
C TYR A 115 6.57 5.50 2.27
N TRP A 116 6.22 5.04 1.06
CA TRP A 116 5.11 4.13 0.84
C TRP A 116 5.41 2.73 1.37
N GLN A 117 6.64 2.25 1.18
CA GLN A 117 7.02 0.90 1.59
C GLN A 117 6.98 0.73 3.12
N ALA A 118 7.51 1.71 3.86
CA ALA A 118 7.47 1.70 5.32
C ALA A 118 6.04 1.74 5.88
N ARG A 119 5.19 2.59 5.31
CA ARG A 119 3.79 2.79 5.75
C ARG A 119 2.81 1.75 5.19
N GLY A 120 3.23 1.00 4.17
CA GLY A 120 2.47 -0.08 3.55
C GLY A 120 2.54 -1.41 4.32
N HIS A 121 3.42 -1.54 5.32
CA HIS A 121 3.57 -2.77 6.08
C HIS A 121 2.24 -3.21 6.72
N ASP A 122 1.80 -4.42 6.35
CA ASP A 122 0.52 -5.05 6.75
C ASP A 122 -0.70 -4.16 6.47
N SER A 123 -0.64 -3.30 5.45
CA SER A 123 -1.75 -2.39 5.15
C SER A 123 -2.83 -2.98 4.26
N CYS A 124 -2.63 -4.15 3.65
CA CYS A 124 -3.59 -4.75 2.71
C CYS A 124 -4.97 -4.96 3.34
N PHE A 125 -5.04 -5.58 4.52
CA PHE A 125 -6.29 -5.78 5.24
C PHE A 125 -6.95 -4.47 5.67
N LYS A 126 -6.16 -3.49 6.13
CA LYS A 126 -6.68 -2.16 6.48
C LYS A 126 -7.26 -1.45 5.26
N SER A 127 -6.58 -1.52 4.12
CA SER A 127 -7.04 -0.90 2.88
C SER A 127 -8.34 -1.53 2.37
N VAL A 128 -8.45 -2.86 2.44
CA VAL A 128 -9.69 -3.58 2.11
C VAL A 128 -10.83 -3.12 3.02
N ALA A 129 -10.61 -3.09 4.34
CA ALA A 129 -11.63 -2.66 5.31
C ALA A 129 -12.06 -1.20 5.10
N ILE A 130 -11.11 -0.28 4.83
CA ILE A 130 -11.42 1.13 4.54
C ILE A 130 -12.27 1.25 3.27
N LEU A 131 -11.96 0.49 2.22
CA LEU A 131 -12.74 0.51 0.99
C LEU A 131 -14.15 -0.07 1.18
N GLN A 132 -14.29 -1.16 1.94
CA GLN A 132 -15.60 -1.71 2.32
C GLN A 132 -16.42 -0.65 3.07
N HIS A 133 -15.85 -0.06 4.12
CA HIS A 133 -16.53 0.99 4.88
C HIS A 133 -16.91 2.19 4.03
N PHE A 134 -16.08 2.59 3.07
CA PHE A 134 -16.42 3.66 2.14
C PHE A 134 -17.68 3.32 1.33
N PHE A 135 -17.78 2.11 0.79
CA PHE A 135 -18.98 1.69 0.05
C PHE A 135 -20.21 1.53 0.94
N ASP A 136 -20.03 1.11 2.20
CA ASP A 136 -21.13 1.00 3.17
C ASP A 136 -21.77 2.35 3.55
N LEU A 137 -21.13 3.48 3.24
CA LEU A 137 -21.71 4.82 3.42
C LEU A 137 -22.83 5.12 2.40
N TYR A 138 -22.89 4.37 1.30
CA TYR A 138 -23.91 4.55 0.28
C TYR A 138 -25.17 3.76 0.63
N THR A 139 -26.32 4.43 0.61
CA THR A 139 -27.64 3.81 0.89
C THR A 139 -28.19 3.00 -0.29
N THR A 140 -27.58 3.15 -1.46
CA THR A 140 -27.87 2.42 -2.70
C THR A 140 -26.59 1.78 -3.20
N ASP A 141 -26.67 0.90 -4.20
CA ASP A 141 -25.52 0.27 -4.83
C ASP A 141 -25.06 1.14 -6.02
N PRO A 142 -24.13 2.11 -5.83
CA PRO A 142 -23.73 3.03 -6.89
C PRO A 142 -23.04 2.30 -8.05
N ASN A 143 -23.11 2.91 -9.23
CA ASN A 143 -22.30 2.44 -10.37
C ASN A 143 -20.84 2.83 -10.16
N ILE A 144 -19.93 1.86 -10.22
CA ILE A 144 -18.49 2.12 -10.18
C ILE A 144 -17.95 2.10 -11.60
N ARG A 145 -17.34 3.21 -12.03
CA ARG A 145 -16.53 3.28 -13.25
C ARG A 145 -15.12 2.78 -12.95
N ILE A 146 -14.67 1.80 -13.73
CA ILE A 146 -13.33 1.21 -13.64
C ILE A 146 -12.58 1.54 -14.93
N ARG A 147 -11.47 2.27 -14.78
CA ARG A 147 -10.58 2.66 -15.88
C ARG A 147 -9.22 1.97 -15.72
N LEU A 148 -8.83 1.19 -16.70
CA LEU A 148 -7.54 0.51 -16.73
C LEU A 148 -6.49 1.37 -17.45
N ALA A 149 -5.22 1.08 -17.19
CA ALA A 149 -4.10 1.83 -17.78
C ALA A 149 -4.00 1.68 -19.31
N ASP A 150 -4.55 0.60 -19.88
CA ASP A 150 -4.62 0.36 -21.31
C ASP A 150 -5.76 1.13 -22.02
N GLY A 151 -6.51 1.93 -21.26
CA GLY A 151 -7.64 2.72 -21.75
C GLY A 151 -8.96 1.96 -21.77
N LYS A 152 -9.01 0.67 -21.39
CA LYS A 152 -10.27 -0.04 -21.22
C LYS A 152 -11.05 0.56 -20.05
N GLU A 153 -12.36 0.71 -20.27
CA GLU A 153 -13.30 1.20 -19.27
C GLU A 153 -14.53 0.30 -19.22
N TYR A 154 -15.03 0.08 -18.01
CA TYR A 154 -16.32 -0.57 -17.80
C TYR A 154 -16.96 -0.14 -16.48
N PHE A 155 -18.22 -0.52 -16.31
CA PHE A 155 -18.98 -0.27 -15.09
C PHE A 155 -19.18 -1.57 -14.32
N SER A 156 -19.06 -1.48 -13.01
CA SER A 156 -19.31 -2.55 -12.04
C SER A 156 -20.13 -1.98 -10.88
N SER A 157 -20.38 -2.77 -9.85
CA SER A 157 -21.01 -2.30 -8.63
C SER A 157 -20.25 -2.78 -7.40
N PRO A 158 -20.29 -2.03 -6.28
CA PRO A 158 -19.69 -2.45 -5.03
C PRO A 158 -20.19 -3.83 -4.58
N SER A 159 -21.46 -4.16 -4.81
CA SER A 159 -22.03 -5.46 -4.38
C SER A 159 -21.48 -6.67 -5.14
N THR A 160 -20.91 -6.45 -6.32
CA THR A 160 -20.28 -7.51 -7.14
C THR A 160 -18.80 -7.74 -6.83
N ARG A 161 -18.24 -6.99 -5.87
CA ARG A 161 -16.83 -7.14 -5.47
C ARG A 161 -16.61 -8.45 -4.72
N SER A 162 -15.40 -8.99 -4.81
CA SER A 162 -14.92 -10.06 -3.94
C SER A 162 -13.59 -9.68 -3.30
N ILE A 163 -13.27 -10.30 -2.16
CA ILE A 163 -11.96 -10.17 -1.52
C ILE A 163 -11.20 -11.46 -1.75
N ILE A 164 -9.97 -11.33 -2.27
CA ILE A 164 -9.06 -12.45 -2.45
C ILE A 164 -7.88 -12.28 -1.49
N GLU A 165 -7.66 -13.29 -0.66
CA GLU A 165 -6.45 -13.42 0.15
C GLU A 165 -5.44 -14.33 -0.55
N TYR A 166 -4.26 -13.78 -0.83
CA TYR A 166 -3.10 -14.50 -1.33
C TYR A 166 -2.18 -14.92 -0.20
N GLU A 167 -1.59 -16.10 -0.32
CA GLU A 167 -0.40 -16.48 0.43
C GLU A 167 0.82 -16.31 -0.48
N LEU A 168 1.50 -15.17 -0.35
CA LEU A 168 2.72 -14.91 -1.10
C LEU A 168 3.87 -15.72 -0.48
N LEU A 169 4.47 -16.59 -1.28
CA LEU A 169 5.63 -17.36 -0.84
C LEU A 169 6.92 -16.61 -1.18
N THR A 170 7.89 -16.72 -0.29
CA THR A 170 9.28 -16.31 -0.58
C THR A 170 9.41 -14.86 -1.06
N VAL A 171 8.95 -13.89 -0.26
CA VAL A 171 9.21 -12.47 -0.54
C VAL A 171 10.73 -12.28 -0.58
N GLN A 172 11.29 -12.05 -1.77
CA GLN A 172 12.73 -12.14 -2.04
C GLN A 172 13.54 -11.07 -1.31
N ARG A 173 12.88 -9.99 -0.91
CA ARG A 173 13.49 -8.80 -0.30
C ARG A 173 12.89 -8.59 1.09
N LEU A 174 13.74 -8.58 2.10
CA LEU A 174 13.37 -8.12 3.44
C LEU A 174 13.33 -6.58 3.42
N THR A 175 12.29 -5.99 3.99
CA THR A 175 12.26 -4.56 4.28
C THR A 175 11.94 -4.37 5.74
N ILE A 176 12.76 -3.60 6.46
CA ILE A 176 12.51 -3.24 7.84
C ILE A 176 12.37 -1.73 7.98
N ALA A 177 11.33 -1.28 8.67
CA ALA A 177 11.17 0.10 9.10
C ALA A 177 11.16 0.15 10.63
N VAL A 178 12.05 0.95 11.20
CA VAL A 178 12.21 1.10 12.66
C VAL A 178 11.81 2.51 13.05
N VAL A 179 10.93 2.64 14.04
CA VAL A 179 10.48 3.94 14.56
C VAL A 179 11.06 4.17 15.95
N LEU A 180 11.77 5.29 16.12
CA LEU A 180 12.33 5.78 17.37
C LEU A 180 11.44 6.83 18.02
N PRO A 181 11.45 6.96 19.37
CA PRO A 181 12.33 6.27 20.32
C PRO A 181 11.87 4.87 20.74
N GLU A 182 10.70 4.40 20.31
CA GLU A 182 10.13 3.13 20.77
C GLU A 182 10.91 1.90 20.31
N ASN A 183 11.81 2.06 19.34
CA ASN A 183 12.56 0.98 18.71
C ASN A 183 11.65 -0.12 18.16
N LYS A 184 10.47 0.28 17.66
CA LYS A 184 9.48 -0.64 17.10
C LYS A 184 9.80 -0.91 15.64
N ALA A 185 10.04 -2.17 15.31
CA ALA A 185 10.35 -2.62 13.97
C ALA A 185 9.11 -3.20 13.27
N TYR A 186 8.99 -2.89 11.98
CA TYR A 186 7.98 -3.38 11.06
C TYR A 186 8.70 -4.03 9.90
N ALA A 187 8.45 -5.32 9.64
CA ALA A 187 9.23 -6.08 8.68
C ALA A 187 8.33 -6.74 7.63
N THR A 188 8.55 -6.43 6.36
CA THR A 188 7.89 -7.09 5.22
C THR A 188 8.89 -7.97 4.52
N GLY A 189 8.55 -9.25 4.38
CA GLY A 189 9.39 -10.26 3.75
C GLY A 189 10.53 -10.72 4.67
N SER A 190 10.69 -12.02 4.83
CA SER A 190 11.80 -12.63 5.57
C SER A 190 11.91 -14.10 5.20
N ALA A 191 13.12 -14.66 5.27
CA ALA A 191 13.31 -16.11 5.18
C ALA A 191 12.50 -16.87 6.24
N ASP A 192 12.28 -16.26 7.41
CA ASP A 192 11.50 -16.83 8.51
C ASP A 192 9.98 -16.60 8.35
N GLN A 193 9.56 -15.86 7.33
CA GLN A 193 8.17 -15.67 6.96
C GLN A 193 7.91 -16.41 5.63
N PRO A 194 7.77 -17.76 5.66
CA PRO A 194 7.60 -18.56 4.45
C PRO A 194 6.30 -18.23 3.71
N ARG A 195 5.31 -17.69 4.42
CA ARG A 195 4.00 -17.29 3.91
C ARG A 195 3.69 -15.87 4.37
N PHE A 196 3.44 -14.97 3.43
CA PHE A 196 2.99 -13.60 3.69
C PHE A 196 1.56 -13.46 3.17
N LYS A 197 0.61 -13.19 4.07
CA LYS A 197 -0.78 -13.01 3.65
C LYS A 197 -0.98 -11.62 3.05
N HIS A 198 -1.67 -11.56 1.92
CA HIS A 198 -1.94 -10.32 1.21
C HIS A 198 -3.36 -10.30 0.67
N ALA A 199 -4.14 -9.27 0.99
CA ALA A 199 -5.52 -9.16 0.54
C ALA A 199 -5.70 -8.08 -0.53
N VAL A 200 -6.53 -8.36 -1.52
CA VAL A 200 -6.93 -7.43 -2.58
C VAL A 200 -8.44 -7.43 -2.77
N VAL A 201 -8.96 -6.42 -3.47
CA VAL A 201 -10.36 -6.37 -3.89
C VAL A 201 -10.45 -6.64 -5.39
N VAL A 202 -11.36 -7.51 -5.79
CA VAL A 202 -11.60 -7.86 -7.19
C VAL A 202 -12.99 -7.39 -7.60
N PHE A 203 -13.07 -6.79 -8.78
CA PHE A 203 -14.32 -6.39 -9.41
C PHE A 203 -14.55 -7.22 -10.68
N GLU A 204 -15.81 -7.58 -10.90
CA GLU A 204 -16.22 -8.35 -12.08
C GLU A 204 -16.97 -7.47 -13.08
N SER A 205 -16.62 -7.63 -14.35
CA SER A 205 -17.36 -7.04 -15.47
C SER A 205 -18.33 -8.06 -16.06
N HIS A 206 -19.63 -7.80 -15.90
CA HIS A 206 -20.69 -8.64 -16.48
C HIS A 206 -20.97 -8.31 -17.95
N SER A 207 -20.43 -7.20 -18.46
CA SER A 207 -20.72 -6.68 -19.80
C SER A 207 -19.80 -7.21 -20.90
N TYR A 208 -18.72 -7.92 -20.55
CA TYR A 208 -17.84 -8.58 -21.52
C TYR A 208 -18.06 -10.09 -21.49
N ASN A 209 -18.25 -10.71 -22.66
CA ASN A 209 -18.49 -12.15 -22.91
C ASN A 209 -17.34 -13.10 -22.47
N GLY A 210 -16.56 -12.72 -21.47
CA GLY A 210 -15.47 -13.49 -20.89
C GLY A 210 -15.13 -13.11 -19.45
N GLY A 211 -15.99 -12.34 -18.75
CA GLY A 211 -15.81 -11.97 -17.33
C GLY A 211 -14.46 -11.30 -17.05
N VAL A 212 -14.35 -10.00 -17.32
CA VAL A 212 -13.12 -9.27 -16.94
C VAL A 212 -13.09 -9.15 -15.42
N GLN A 213 -12.08 -9.75 -14.80
CA GLN A 213 -11.78 -9.56 -13.39
C GLN A 213 -10.65 -8.53 -13.27
N THR A 214 -10.91 -7.46 -12.51
CA THR A 214 -9.93 -6.41 -12.23
C THR A 214 -9.55 -6.44 -10.77
N VAL A 215 -8.25 -6.43 -10.49
CA VAL A 215 -7.68 -6.37 -9.15
C VAL A 215 -7.39 -4.92 -8.77
N LEU A 216 -7.89 -4.51 -7.62
CA LEU A 216 -7.48 -3.30 -6.90
C LEU A 216 -6.61 -3.70 -5.70
N ASP A 217 -5.34 -3.29 -5.73
CA ASP A 217 -4.38 -3.49 -4.64
C ASP A 217 -3.77 -2.16 -4.17
N LEU A 218 -4.30 -1.68 -3.06
CA LEU A 218 -3.95 -0.43 -2.38
C LEU A 218 -2.70 -0.57 -1.47
N ALA A 219 -2.14 -1.76 -1.31
CA ALA A 219 -1.01 -2.03 -0.42
C ALA A 219 0.24 -2.56 -1.16
N SER A 220 0.12 -2.77 -2.46
CA SER A 220 1.19 -3.21 -3.37
C SER A 220 2.54 -2.52 -3.16
N MET A 221 2.56 -1.21 -2.89
CA MET A 221 3.79 -0.44 -2.62
C MET A 221 4.61 -0.93 -1.42
N GLN A 222 4.07 -1.79 -0.55
CA GLN A 222 4.86 -2.45 0.50
C GLN A 222 5.99 -3.34 -0.07
N PHE A 223 5.90 -3.71 -1.35
CA PHE A 223 6.92 -4.45 -2.09
C PHE A 223 7.90 -3.54 -2.86
N GLY A 224 7.91 -2.23 -2.55
CA GLY A 224 8.81 -1.27 -3.18
C GLY A 224 8.45 -1.03 -4.64
N ASP A 225 9.46 -0.90 -5.51
CA ASP A 225 9.24 -0.56 -6.91
C ASP A 225 8.50 -1.65 -7.71
N THR A 226 8.66 -2.93 -7.34
CA THR A 226 7.86 -4.04 -7.91
C THR A 226 6.37 -3.90 -7.60
N GLY A 227 6.06 -3.23 -6.49
CA GLY A 227 4.70 -2.93 -6.07
C GLY A 227 4.03 -1.81 -6.87
N ARG A 228 4.78 -1.00 -7.63
CA ARG A 228 4.21 0.11 -8.39
C ARG A 228 3.24 -0.43 -9.43
N GLY A 229 2.04 0.14 -9.46
CA GLY A 229 1.01 -0.27 -10.42
C GLY A 229 1.21 0.32 -11.81
N PRO A 230 0.45 -0.19 -12.80
CA PRO A 230 0.48 0.32 -14.15
C PRO A 230 -0.07 1.75 -14.16
N GLY A 231 0.74 2.69 -14.61
CA GLY A 231 0.41 4.11 -14.76
C GLY A 231 1.20 4.70 -15.91
N HIS A 232 1.04 5.99 -16.21
CA HIS A 232 1.65 6.66 -17.38
C HIS A 232 3.19 6.50 -17.50
N SER A 233 3.87 5.96 -16.48
CA SER A 233 5.24 5.43 -16.57
C SER A 233 5.55 4.35 -15.51
N GLY A 234 4.58 3.54 -15.08
CA GLY A 234 4.79 2.56 -13.99
C GLY A 234 5.03 3.20 -12.61
N LYS A 235 4.39 4.35 -12.35
CA LYS A 235 4.55 5.15 -11.11
C LYS A 235 3.30 5.16 -10.22
N GLY A 236 2.35 4.24 -10.44
CA GLY A 236 1.16 4.15 -9.59
C GLY A 236 1.54 3.81 -8.14
N THR A 237 0.92 4.48 -7.17
CA THR A 237 1.04 4.16 -5.73
C THR A 237 0.05 3.09 -5.27
N LEU A 238 -0.76 2.62 -6.21
CA LEU A 238 -1.72 1.52 -6.10
C LEU A 238 -1.73 0.77 -7.43
N VAL A 239 -2.40 -0.37 -7.42
CA VAL A 239 -2.57 -1.23 -8.60
C VAL A 239 -4.04 -1.31 -8.95
N LEU A 240 -4.33 -1.11 -10.23
CA LEU A 240 -5.63 -1.36 -10.82
C LEU A 240 -5.43 -1.99 -12.22
N GLU A 241 -5.51 -3.31 -12.29
CA GLU A 241 -5.14 -4.09 -13.50
C GLU A 241 -5.97 -5.35 -13.66
N SER A 242 -5.84 -6.06 -14.78
CA SER A 242 -6.53 -7.35 -14.95
C SER A 242 -5.99 -8.39 -13.97
N LEU A 243 -6.79 -9.39 -13.62
CA LEU A 243 -6.34 -10.48 -12.74
C LEU A 243 -5.12 -11.22 -13.31
N ASP A 244 -5.06 -11.41 -14.63
CA ASP A 244 -3.94 -12.04 -15.31
C ASP A 244 -2.66 -11.19 -15.18
N ASP A 245 -2.74 -9.88 -15.48
CA ASP A 245 -1.61 -8.97 -15.33
C ASP A 245 -1.10 -8.93 -13.87
N TYR A 246 -2.03 -8.99 -12.91
CA TYR A 246 -1.71 -9.04 -11.49
C TYR A 246 -0.94 -10.31 -11.12
N HIS A 247 -1.37 -11.46 -11.62
CA HIS A 247 -0.69 -12.74 -11.40
C HIS A 247 0.70 -12.78 -12.03
N ASP A 248 0.83 -12.29 -13.27
CA ASP A 248 2.12 -12.20 -13.96
C ASP A 248 3.09 -11.30 -13.18
N ARG A 249 2.60 -10.16 -12.69
CA ARG A 249 3.42 -9.24 -11.88
C ARG A 249 3.84 -9.84 -10.55
N LEU A 250 2.94 -10.49 -9.81
CA LEU A 250 3.32 -11.18 -8.57
C LEU A 250 4.33 -12.29 -8.82
N SER A 251 4.19 -13.04 -9.91
CA SER A 251 5.11 -14.12 -10.30
C SER A 251 6.50 -13.60 -10.67
N SER A 252 6.60 -12.36 -11.16
CA SER A 252 7.87 -11.69 -11.43
C SER A 252 8.58 -11.22 -10.15
N GLY A 253 7.82 -10.94 -9.08
CA GLY A 253 8.33 -10.46 -7.78
C GLY A 253 8.56 -11.55 -6.71
N GLY A 254 8.04 -12.76 -6.94
CA GLY A 254 8.13 -13.90 -6.02
C GLY A 254 7.47 -15.16 -6.59
N ARG A 255 7.67 -16.33 -5.97
CA ARG A 255 6.94 -17.54 -6.36
C ARG A 255 5.54 -17.47 -5.75
N VAL A 256 4.49 -17.44 -6.57
CA VAL A 256 3.11 -17.57 -6.11
C VAL A 256 2.72 -19.04 -6.24
N GLU A 257 2.53 -19.74 -5.12
CA GLU A 257 1.76 -20.98 -5.15
C GLU A 257 0.32 -20.63 -4.79
N GLN A 258 -0.58 -20.77 -5.75
CA GLN A 258 -1.93 -21.17 -5.40
C GLN A 258 -1.82 -22.62 -4.94
N GLU A 259 -1.92 -22.89 -3.62
CA GLU A 259 -2.23 -24.25 -3.17
C GLU A 259 -3.42 -24.72 -4.01
N GLY A 260 -3.42 -25.97 -4.50
CA GLY A 260 -4.38 -26.50 -5.48
C GLY A 260 -5.86 -26.56 -5.06
N GLY A 261 -6.30 -25.71 -4.13
CA GLY A 261 -7.69 -25.28 -3.98
C GLY A 261 -7.83 -23.86 -4.53
N SER A 262 -8.91 -23.62 -5.28
CA SER A 262 -9.28 -22.30 -5.78
C SER A 262 -9.09 -21.22 -4.70
N PRO A 263 -8.64 -19.99 -5.07
CA PRO A 263 -8.52 -18.89 -4.12
C PRO A 263 -9.74 -18.84 -3.21
N LYS A 264 -9.53 -18.68 -1.89
CA LYS A 264 -10.64 -18.50 -0.95
C LYS A 264 -11.30 -17.17 -1.28
N MET A 265 -12.28 -17.22 -2.16
CA MET A 265 -13.10 -16.10 -2.53
C MET A 265 -14.11 -15.90 -1.41
N PHE A 266 -13.94 -14.81 -0.66
CA PHE A 266 -14.94 -14.40 0.30
C PHE A 266 -15.96 -13.55 -0.44
N THR A 267 -17.12 -14.12 -0.72
CA THR A 267 -18.31 -13.38 -1.15
C THR A 267 -19.09 -13.01 0.11
N GLU A 268 -19.10 -11.73 0.48
CA GLU A 268 -20.00 -11.25 1.52
C GLU A 268 -21.43 -11.19 0.93
N THR A 269 -22.30 -12.09 1.37
CA THR A 269 -23.75 -11.90 1.18
C THR A 269 -24.19 -10.72 2.05
N PRO A 270 -24.87 -9.70 1.50
CA PRO A 270 -25.36 -8.58 2.29
C PRO A 270 -26.26 -9.08 3.41
N THR A 271 -25.93 -8.76 4.67
CA THR A 271 -26.85 -8.92 5.79
C THR A 271 -27.95 -7.86 5.67
N THR A 272 -29.14 -8.31 5.32
CA THR A 272 -30.40 -7.53 5.27
C THR A 272 -30.82 -7.02 6.64
#